data_AF-A0A9E3MRN0-F1
#
_entry.id   AF-A0A9E3MRN0-F1
#
_cell.length_a   1.000
_cell.length_b   1.000
_cell.length_c   1.000
_cell.angle_alpha   90.00
_cell.angle_beta   90.00
_cell.angle_gamma   90.00
#
_symmetry.space_group_name_H-M   'P 1'
#
loop_
_entity.id
_entity.type
_entity.pdbx_description
1 polymer ?
#
loop_
_entity_poly.entity_id
_entity_poly.type
_entity_poly.pdbx_seq_one_letter_code
_entity_poly.pdbx_strand_id
1 'polypeptide(L)'
;PKSLSPGRRWLPALGLCALEPLAGGWLIRAADEPEPQGVTRIVLDLAQPRRWTVTVSGGAGTWSHELSPRHAELLYLLALHRSGRSAAGLAGDMFGDPGRTVTVRAEMSRVRRYLGAFLEHRPYRFCEDAEVEVLLPGRPGDLLPHSTAPAVLGARAGAGTE
;
A
#
# COMPACT_ATOMS: atom_id res chain seq x y z
N PRO A 1 1.27 13.41 16.41
CA PRO A 1 1.39 14.14 15.12
C PRO A 1 1.67 15.63 15.37
N LYS A 2 2.88 16.10 15.08
CA LYS A 2 3.24 17.53 15.21
C LYS A 2 2.95 18.21 13.87
N SER A 3 2.23 19.34 13.94
CA SER A 3 1.67 20.21 12.89
C SER A 3 0.54 19.66 12.00
N LEU A 4 -0.69 19.70 12.55
CA LEU A 4 -1.87 19.90 11.70
C LEU A 4 -1.80 21.33 11.15
N SER A 5 -2.17 21.49 9.88
CA SER A 5 -2.27 22.74 9.14
C SER A 5 -3.62 22.77 8.42
N PRO A 6 -4.23 23.95 8.24
CA PRO A 6 -5.54 24.09 7.62
C PRO A 6 -5.55 23.54 6.20
N GLY A 7 -6.67 22.94 5.78
CA GLY A 7 -6.87 22.41 4.42
C GLY A 7 -7.35 20.95 4.37
N ARG A 8 -7.59 20.45 3.16
CA ARG A 8 -7.98 19.04 2.93
C ARG A 8 -6.77 18.13 3.12
N ARG A 9 -6.92 17.09 3.94
CA ARG A 9 -5.86 16.13 4.23
C ARG A 9 -6.42 14.72 4.42
N TRP A 10 -5.65 13.73 3.97
CA TRP A 10 -5.92 12.34 4.30
C TRP A 10 -5.56 12.04 5.76
N LEU A 11 -6.49 11.47 6.51
CA LEU A 11 -6.29 10.95 7.85
C LEU A 11 -6.45 9.43 7.86
N PRO A 12 -5.47 8.65 8.37
CA PRO A 12 -5.48 7.18 8.28
C PRO A 12 -6.77 6.49 8.78
N ALA A 13 -7.40 7.02 9.82
CA ALA A 13 -8.63 6.45 10.39
C ALA A 13 -9.94 7.02 9.83
N LEU A 14 -9.91 8.18 9.15
CA LEU A 14 -11.10 8.95 8.78
C LEU A 14 -11.20 9.23 7.27
N GLY A 15 -10.20 8.85 6.49
CA GLY A 15 -10.15 9.14 5.06
C GLY A 15 -9.87 10.62 4.77
N LEU A 16 -10.41 11.14 3.67
CA LEU A 16 -10.23 12.54 3.29
C LEU A 16 -11.04 13.44 4.24
N CYS A 17 -10.34 14.34 4.93
CA CYS A 17 -10.97 15.28 5.83
C CYS A 17 -10.57 16.72 5.50
N ALA A 18 -11.53 17.63 5.57
CA ALA A 18 -11.23 19.05 5.68
C ALA A 18 -10.85 19.37 7.13
N LEU A 19 -9.67 19.97 7.31
CA LEU A 19 -9.16 20.43 8.60
C LEU A 19 -9.30 21.95 8.69
N GLU A 20 -10.13 22.43 9.61
CA GLU A 20 -10.35 23.84 9.88
C GLU A 20 -9.87 24.19 11.31
N PRO A 21 -9.13 25.28 11.52
CA PRO A 21 -8.75 25.71 12.86
C PRO A 21 -9.96 26.28 13.63
N LEU A 22 -10.13 25.86 14.87
CA LEU A 22 -11.13 26.39 15.81
C LEU A 22 -10.41 26.93 17.05
N ALA A 23 -11.03 27.88 17.77
CA ALA A 23 -10.49 28.37 19.04
C ALA A 23 -10.29 27.21 20.03
N GLY A 24 -9.05 26.75 20.19
CA GLY A 24 -8.67 25.64 21.06
C GLY A 24 -8.52 24.27 20.39
N GLY A 25 -8.66 24.14 19.07
CA GLY A 25 -8.53 22.83 18.42
C GLY A 25 -8.70 22.81 16.90
N TRP A 26 -9.06 21.65 16.38
CA TRP A 26 -9.29 21.41 14.95
C TRP A 26 -10.69 20.85 14.75
N LEU A 27 -11.43 21.42 13.81
CA LEU A 27 -12.64 20.82 13.27
C LEU A 27 -12.23 19.91 12.11
N ILE A 28 -12.62 18.64 12.20
CA ILE A 28 -12.39 17.63 11.16
C ILE A 28 -13.74 17.31 10.54
N ARG A 29 -13.96 17.73 9.29
CA ARG A 29 -15.12 17.30 8.50
C ARG A 29 -14.69 16.22 7.52
N ALA A 30 -15.34 15.07 7.52
CA ALA A 30 -15.24 14.15 6.39
C ALA A 30 -15.72 14.90 5.15
N ALA A 31 -14.95 14.88 4.06
CA ALA A 31 -15.37 15.54 2.83
C ALA A 31 -16.52 14.72 2.21
N ASP A 32 -17.74 15.27 2.26
CA ASP A 32 -18.96 14.64 1.71
C ASP A 32 -19.22 15.00 0.22
N GLU A 33 -18.31 15.71 -0.45
CA GLU A 33 -18.49 16.08 -1.85
C GLU A 33 -17.64 15.20 -2.79
N PRO A 34 -18.26 14.50 -3.77
CA PRO A 34 -17.53 13.83 -4.82
C PRO A 34 -16.93 14.88 -5.76
N GLU A 35 -15.68 15.27 -5.47
CA GLU A 35 -14.80 15.90 -6.46
C GLU A 35 -14.68 15.00 -7.70
N PRO A 36 -14.48 15.55 -8.90
CA PRO A 36 -14.31 14.77 -10.11
C PRO A 36 -13.31 13.64 -9.85
N GLN A 37 -13.78 12.41 -10.08
CA GLN A 37 -13.09 11.15 -9.84
C GLN A 37 -11.86 11.06 -10.74
N GLY A 38 -10.81 11.81 -10.41
CA GLY A 38 -9.50 11.56 -10.96
C GLY A 38 -9.11 10.14 -10.57
N VAL A 39 -8.62 9.37 -11.55
CA VAL A 39 -8.14 8.00 -11.32
C VAL A 39 -7.18 8.02 -10.13
N THR A 40 -7.45 7.20 -9.12
CA THR A 40 -6.54 7.11 -7.98
C THR A 40 -5.28 6.42 -8.44
N ARG A 41 -4.16 7.12 -8.39
CA ARG A 41 -2.85 6.54 -8.67
C ARG A 41 -2.17 6.13 -7.38
N ILE A 42 -1.68 4.90 -7.35
CA ILE A 42 -0.93 4.30 -6.25
C ILE A 42 0.44 3.92 -6.79
N VAL A 43 1.47 4.61 -6.35
CA VAL A 43 2.87 4.31 -6.69
C VAL A 43 3.50 3.57 -5.53
N LEU A 44 3.87 2.32 -5.76
CA LEU A 44 4.69 1.51 -4.85
C LEU A 44 6.15 1.66 -5.25
N ASP A 45 6.88 2.49 -4.53
CA ASP A 45 8.31 2.73 -4.78
C ASP A 45 9.17 1.71 -4.02
N LEU A 46 9.72 0.76 -4.77
CA LEU A 46 10.67 -0.26 -4.31
C LEU A 46 12.07 -0.05 -4.90
N ALA A 47 12.33 1.08 -5.56
CA ALA A 47 13.55 1.31 -6.31
C ALA A 47 14.78 1.43 -5.40
N GLN A 48 14.58 1.83 -4.14
CA GLN A 48 15.64 1.90 -3.14
C GLN A 48 15.69 0.62 -2.30
N PRO A 49 16.87 0.04 -2.02
CA PRO A 49 16.98 -1.26 -1.35
C PRO A 49 16.53 -1.29 0.12
N ARG A 50 16.40 -0.13 0.77
CA ARG A 50 16.15 -0.02 2.22
C ARG A 50 15.08 1.01 2.61
N ARG A 51 14.49 1.69 1.62
CA ARG A 51 13.49 2.72 1.85
C ARG A 51 12.40 2.53 0.82
N TRP A 52 11.25 2.08 1.28
CA TRP A 52 10.13 1.78 0.41
C TRP A 52 8.95 2.64 0.80
N THR A 53 8.23 3.14 -0.18
CA THR A 53 7.09 4.01 0.08
C THR A 53 5.90 3.59 -0.76
N VAL A 54 4.71 3.83 -0.23
CA VAL A 54 3.50 3.87 -1.04
C VAL A 54 3.03 5.31 -1.09
N THR A 55 2.84 5.82 -2.29
CA THR A 55 2.31 7.17 -2.54
C THR A 55 0.97 7.05 -3.22
N VAL A 56 -0.03 7.73 -2.70
CA VAL A 56 -1.37 7.75 -3.27
C VAL A 56 -1.70 9.18 -3.68
N SER A 57 -2.14 9.34 -4.92
CA SER A 57 -2.52 10.62 -5.54
C SER A 57 -3.92 10.48 -6.15
N GLY A 58 -4.79 11.45 -5.88
CA GLY A 58 -6.13 11.51 -6.47
C GLY A 58 -6.81 12.86 -6.20
N GLY A 59 -8.12 12.96 -6.42
CA GLY A 59 -8.90 14.19 -6.16
C GLY A 59 -8.82 14.68 -4.69
N ALA A 60 -8.45 13.78 -3.78
CA ALA A 60 -8.23 14.03 -2.36
C ALA A 60 -6.87 14.68 -2.02
N GLY A 61 -5.98 14.87 -3.01
CA GLY A 61 -4.59 15.27 -2.81
C GLY A 61 -3.62 14.10 -2.90
N THR A 62 -2.37 14.34 -2.51
CA THR A 62 -1.29 13.34 -2.51
C THR A 62 -0.74 13.12 -1.12
N TRP A 63 -0.54 11.86 -0.73
CA TRP A 63 0.14 11.49 0.51
C TRP A 63 1.09 10.31 0.27
N SER A 64 2.08 10.17 1.15
CA SER A 64 3.03 9.06 1.10
C SER A 64 3.22 8.43 2.49
N HIS A 65 3.48 7.12 2.52
CA HIS A 65 3.75 6.36 3.73
C HIS A 65 4.96 5.45 3.52
N GLU A 66 5.89 5.49 4.49
CA GLU A 66 7.04 4.59 4.52
C GLU A 66 6.61 3.19 4.96
N LEU A 67 7.05 2.18 4.22
CA LEU A 67 6.64 0.80 4.42
C LEU A 67 7.64 0.05 5.30
N SER A 68 7.11 -0.80 6.17
CA SER A 68 7.93 -1.85 6.79
C SER A 68 8.33 -2.89 5.72
N PRO A 69 9.40 -3.69 5.94
CA PRO A 69 9.77 -4.76 5.02
C PRO A 69 8.60 -5.71 4.69
N ARG A 70 7.79 -6.06 5.70
CA ARG A 70 6.64 -6.96 5.52
C ARG A 70 5.50 -6.32 4.73
N HIS A 71 5.25 -5.02 4.92
CA HIS A 71 4.26 -4.32 4.13
C HIS A 71 4.71 -4.15 2.67
N ALA A 72 6.00 -3.89 2.43
CA ALA A 72 6.55 -3.80 1.09
C ALA A 72 6.42 -5.13 0.33
N GLU A 73 6.77 -6.25 0.96
CA GLU A 73 6.54 -7.60 0.41
C GLU A 73 5.05 -7.83 0.08
N LEU A 74 4.17 -7.55 1.04
CA LEU A 74 2.74 -7.80 0.89
C LEU A 74 2.14 -6.98 -0.27
N LEU A 75 2.43 -5.68 -0.33
CA LEU A 75 1.94 -4.79 -1.39
C LEU A 75 2.53 -5.13 -2.76
N TYR A 76 3.81 -5.54 -2.81
CA TYR A 76 4.43 -6.01 -4.04
C TYR A 76 3.69 -7.23 -4.61
N LEU A 77 3.38 -8.23 -3.77
CA LEU A 77 2.64 -9.42 -4.19
C LEU A 77 1.22 -9.09 -4.67
N LEU A 78 0.53 -8.15 -4.01
CA LEU A 78 -0.77 -7.69 -4.47
C LEU A 78 -0.69 -6.92 -5.80
N ALA A 79 0.42 -6.20 -6.05
CA ALA A 79 0.62 -5.49 -7.31
C ALA A 79 0.88 -6.47 -8.47
N LEU A 80 1.61 -7.56 -8.22
CA LEU A 80 1.79 -8.65 -9.18
C LEU A 80 0.48 -9.41 -9.46
N HIS A 81 -0.36 -9.59 -8.44
CA HIS A 81 -1.63 -10.29 -8.55
C HIS A 81 -2.81 -9.33 -8.54
N ARG A 82 -2.98 -8.56 -9.63
CA ARG A 82 -4.06 -7.56 -9.74
C ARG A 82 -5.48 -8.14 -9.62
N SER A 83 -5.72 -9.38 -10.07
CA SER A 83 -6.98 -10.10 -9.86
C SER A 83 -7.19 -10.54 -8.40
N GLY A 84 -6.15 -10.43 -7.58
CA GLY A 84 -6.14 -10.67 -6.15
C GLY A 84 -5.57 -12.01 -5.72
N ARG A 85 -5.29 -12.11 -4.43
CA ARG A 85 -4.73 -13.27 -3.78
C ARG A 85 -5.48 -13.62 -2.50
N SER A 86 -5.70 -14.91 -2.26
CA SER A 86 -6.31 -15.38 -1.01
C SER A 86 -5.32 -15.26 0.16
N ALA A 87 -5.82 -15.34 1.40
CA ALA A 87 -4.96 -15.34 2.58
C ALA A 87 -3.95 -16.50 2.57
N ALA A 88 -4.38 -17.69 2.12
CA ALA A 88 -3.52 -18.87 2.00
C ALA A 88 -2.52 -18.72 0.84
N GLY A 89 -2.94 -18.13 -0.28
CA GLY A 89 -2.05 -17.83 -1.40
C GLY A 89 -0.92 -16.89 -0.99
N LEU A 90 -1.27 -15.75 -0.38
CA LEU A 90 -0.28 -14.81 0.15
C LEU A 90 0.63 -15.46 1.21
N ALA A 91 0.09 -16.35 2.04
CA ALA A 91 0.90 -17.05 3.05
C ALA A 91 1.93 -17.97 2.40
N GLY A 92 1.55 -18.69 1.33
CA GLY A 92 2.47 -19.45 0.51
C GLY A 92 3.54 -18.56 -0.14
N ASP A 93 3.12 -17.45 -0.75
CA ASP A 93 4.03 -16.55 -1.47
C ASP A 93 5.04 -15.84 -0.54
N MET A 94 4.61 -15.47 0.67
CA MET A 94 5.42 -14.75 1.66
C MET A 94 6.26 -15.66 2.55
N PHE A 95 5.75 -16.85 2.90
CA PHE A 95 6.35 -17.69 3.94
C PHE A 95 6.68 -19.11 3.48
N GLY A 96 6.26 -19.52 2.28
CA GLY A 96 6.35 -20.91 1.83
C GLY A 96 5.39 -21.85 2.54
N ASP A 97 4.50 -21.32 3.38
CA ASP A 97 3.55 -22.08 4.20
C ASP A 97 2.14 -21.46 4.08
N PRO A 98 1.24 -22.09 3.29
CA PRO A 98 -0.15 -21.64 3.16
C PRO A 98 -0.95 -21.62 4.47
N GLY A 99 -0.49 -22.32 5.51
CA GLY A 99 -1.12 -22.35 6.84
C GLY A 99 -1.01 -21.05 7.61
N ARG A 100 -0.06 -20.16 7.26
CA ARG A 100 0.20 -18.88 7.96
C ARG A 100 -0.80 -17.76 7.67
N THR A 101 -2.06 -18.13 7.43
CA THR A 101 -3.14 -17.19 7.09
C THR A 101 -3.42 -16.17 8.20
N VAL A 102 -3.25 -16.54 9.47
CA VAL A 102 -3.45 -15.61 10.61
C VAL A 102 -2.42 -14.48 10.55
N THR A 103 -1.15 -14.79 10.25
CA THR A 103 -0.11 -13.78 10.07
C THR A 103 -0.46 -12.85 8.91
N VAL A 104 -0.86 -13.39 7.76
CA VAL A 104 -1.27 -12.58 6.60
C VAL A 104 -2.44 -11.67 6.94
N ARG A 105 -3.48 -12.18 7.61
CA ARG A 105 -4.64 -11.38 8.01
C ARG A 105 -4.25 -10.25 8.96
N ALA A 106 -3.31 -10.49 9.87
CA ALA A 106 -2.78 -9.48 10.77
C ALA A 106 -2.02 -8.38 10.00
N GLU A 107 -1.14 -8.75 9.06
CA GLU A 107 -0.43 -7.80 8.20
C GLU A 107 -1.41 -6.98 7.33
N MET A 108 -2.38 -7.64 6.68
CA MET A 108 -3.42 -6.96 5.90
C MET A 108 -4.22 -5.97 6.76
N SER A 109 -4.52 -6.33 8.00
CA SER A 109 -5.22 -5.44 8.94
C SER A 109 -4.39 -4.20 9.28
N ARG A 110 -3.07 -4.33 9.40
CA ARG A 110 -2.16 -3.19 9.64
C ARG A 110 -2.03 -2.30 8.40
N VAL A 111 -1.87 -2.88 7.21
CA VAL A 111 -1.81 -2.13 5.95
C VAL A 111 -3.10 -1.34 5.72
N ARG A 112 -4.25 -1.94 6.02
CA ARG A 112 -5.55 -1.28 5.89
C ARG A 112 -5.72 -0.04 6.77
N ARG A 113 -4.92 0.13 7.83
CA ARG A 113 -4.97 1.35 8.65
C ARG A 113 -4.58 2.60 7.87
N TYR A 114 -3.85 2.49 6.76
CA TYR A 114 -3.48 3.63 5.93
C TYR A 114 -3.87 3.48 4.47
N LEU A 115 -4.05 2.25 3.96
CA LEU A 115 -4.41 1.96 2.58
C LEU A 115 -5.82 1.35 2.43
N GLY A 116 -6.64 1.39 3.49
CA GLY A 116 -7.90 0.63 3.56
C GLY A 116 -8.90 0.91 2.45
N ALA A 117 -9.06 2.17 2.04
CA ALA A 117 -9.98 2.56 0.97
C ALA A 117 -9.57 2.04 -0.43
N PHE A 118 -8.31 1.59 -0.57
CA PHE A 118 -7.74 1.15 -1.84
C PHE A 118 -7.47 -0.36 -1.88
N LEU A 119 -7.90 -1.10 -0.84
CA LEU A 119 -7.68 -2.53 -0.72
C LEU A 119 -9.00 -3.28 -0.50
N GLU A 120 -9.35 -4.13 -1.46
CA GLU A 120 -10.50 -5.01 -1.37
C GLU A 120 -10.20 -6.29 -0.57
N HIS A 121 -11.26 -7.03 -0.26
CA HIS A 121 -11.20 -8.30 0.45
C HIS A 121 -11.85 -9.41 -0.38
N ARG A 122 -11.34 -10.64 -0.24
CA ARG A 122 -11.88 -11.86 -0.87
C ARG A 122 -12.04 -11.78 -2.41
N PRO A 123 -10.93 -11.88 -3.17
CA PRO A 123 -9.54 -11.99 -2.72
C PRO A 123 -8.96 -10.63 -2.28
N TYR A 124 -7.86 -10.64 -1.54
CA TYR A 124 -7.14 -9.40 -1.25
C TYR A 124 -6.55 -8.86 -2.54
N ARG A 125 -6.86 -7.61 -2.89
CA ARG A 125 -6.37 -6.92 -4.10
C ARG A 125 -6.41 -5.41 -3.91
N PHE A 126 -5.67 -4.69 -4.74
CA PHE A 126 -5.92 -3.26 -4.94
C PHE A 126 -7.28 -3.07 -5.63
N CYS A 127 -7.99 -1.99 -5.31
CA CYS A 127 -9.25 -1.66 -5.98
C CYS A 127 -9.05 -1.56 -7.50
N GLU A 128 -10.06 -1.96 -8.26
CA GLU A 128 -9.99 -2.01 -9.73
C GLU A 128 -9.84 -0.61 -10.35
N ASP A 129 -10.47 0.40 -9.73
CA ASP A 129 -10.42 1.80 -10.17
C ASP A 129 -9.09 2.50 -9.84
N ALA A 130 -8.14 1.80 -9.20
CA ALA A 130 -6.82 2.34 -8.88
C ALA A 130 -5.79 1.93 -9.95
N GLU A 131 -5.09 2.94 -10.49
CA GLU A 131 -3.86 2.74 -11.25
C GLU A 131 -2.73 2.41 -10.27
N VAL A 132 -2.18 1.20 -10.34
CA VAL A 132 -1.08 0.77 -9.49
C VAL A 132 0.19 0.68 -10.34
N GLU A 133 1.18 1.49 -9.98
CA GLU A 133 2.51 1.50 -10.58
C GLU A 133 3.52 0.99 -9.56
N VAL A 134 4.47 0.15 -10.00
CA VAL A 134 5.55 -0.34 -9.14
C VAL A 134 6.87 0.14 -9.70
N LEU A 135 7.59 0.96 -8.94
CA LEU A 135 8.95 1.35 -9.30
C LEU A 135 9.89 0.30 -8.76
N LEU A 136 10.49 -0.47 -9.67
CA LEU A 136 11.45 -1.53 -9.35
C LEU A 136 12.88 -0.97 -9.35
N PRO A 137 13.81 -1.58 -8.60
CA PRO A 137 15.20 -1.21 -8.69
C PRO A 137 15.78 -1.57 -10.05
N GLY A 138 16.82 -0.85 -10.49
CA GLY A 138 17.47 -1.09 -11.78
C GLY A 138 18.17 -2.45 -11.90
N ARG A 139 18.46 -3.12 -10.77
CA ARG A 139 18.89 -4.52 -10.75
C ARG A 139 17.87 -5.36 -9.99
N PRO A 140 17.42 -6.49 -10.57
CA PRO A 140 16.47 -7.36 -9.88
C PRO A 140 16.95 -7.83 -8.51
N GLY A 141 18.24 -8.15 -8.35
CA GLY A 141 18.82 -8.58 -7.07
C GLY A 141 18.63 -7.58 -5.92
N ASP A 142 18.42 -6.30 -6.24
CA ASP A 142 18.20 -5.22 -5.26
C ASP A 142 16.73 -5.10 -4.83
N LEU A 143 15.82 -5.89 -5.42
CA LEU A 143 14.41 -5.91 -5.04
C LEU A 143 14.25 -6.53 -3.65
N LEU A 144 13.86 -5.70 -2.69
CA LEU A 144 13.57 -6.11 -1.30
C LEU A 144 14.66 -7.07 -0.76
N PRO A 145 15.93 -6.63 -0.68
CA PRO A 145 17.08 -7.52 -0.47
C PRO A 145 17.00 -8.30 0.86
N HIS A 146 16.29 -7.74 1.84
CA HIS A 146 16.06 -8.35 3.16
C HIS A 146 15.00 -9.46 3.15
N SER A 147 14.22 -9.57 2.08
CA SER A 147 13.12 -10.52 2.01
C SER A 147 13.62 -11.94 1.82
N THR A 148 13.04 -12.86 2.57
CA THR A 148 13.17 -14.31 2.37
C THR A 148 11.90 -14.93 1.78
N ALA A 149 10.95 -14.11 1.34
CA ALA A 149 9.71 -14.58 0.77
C ALA A 149 9.97 -15.36 -0.53
N PRO A 150 9.42 -16.59 -0.68
CA PRO A 150 9.64 -17.41 -1.89
C PRO A 150 9.30 -16.68 -3.19
N ALA A 151 8.21 -15.92 -3.23
CA ALA A 151 7.81 -15.20 -4.43
C ALA A 151 8.76 -14.03 -4.77
N VAL A 152 9.32 -13.35 -3.76
CA VAL A 152 10.31 -12.28 -3.97
C VAL A 152 11.65 -12.87 -4.40
N LEU A 153 12.07 -14.00 -3.82
CA LEU A 153 13.24 -14.75 -4.29
C LEU A 153 13.07 -15.19 -5.75
N GLY A 154 11.90 -15.71 -6.10
CA GLY A 154 11.55 -16.07 -7.48
C GLY A 154 11.63 -14.89 -8.43
N ALA A 155 11.08 -13.74 -8.05
CA ALA A 155 11.14 -12.52 -8.87
C ALA A 155 12.58 -12.03 -9.12
N ARG A 156 13.46 -12.12 -8.10
CA ARG A 156 14.89 -11.78 -8.25
C ARG A 156 15.62 -12.73 -9.21
N ALA A 157 15.28 -14.01 -9.18
CA ALA A 157 15.89 -15.01 -10.04
C ALA A 157 15.37 -14.96 -11.48
N GLY A 158 14.07 -14.75 -11.66
CA GLY A 158 13.40 -14.75 -12.97
C GLY A 158 13.76 -13.56 -13.87
N ALA A 159 14.24 -12.46 -13.30
CA ALA A 159 14.68 -11.29 -14.06
C ALA A 159 16.17 -11.32 -14.44
N GLY A 160 16.86 -12.44 -14.16
CA GLY A 160 18.23 -12.71 -14.61
C GLY A 160 18.30 -13.66 -15.82
N THR A 161 17.19 -13.89 -16.52
CA THR A 161 17.08 -14.86 -17.64
C THR A 161 16.49 -14.24 -18.91
N GLU A 162 16.89 -13.01 -19.23
CA GLU A 162 16.69 -12.39 -20.56
C GLU A 162 18.04 -12.13 -21.23
#